data_AF-D5B9S7-F1
#
_entry.id   AF-D5B9S7-F1
#
_cell.length_a   1.000
_cell.length_b   1.000
_cell.length_c   1.000
_cell.angle_alpha   90.00
_cell.angle_beta   90.00
_cell.angle_gamma   90.00
#
_symmetry.space_group_name_H-M   'P 1'
#
loop_
_entity.id
_entity.type
_entity.pdbx_description
1 polymer ?
#
loop_
_entity_poly.entity_id
_entity_poly.type
_entity_poly.pdbx_seq_one_letter_code
_entity_poly.pdbx_strand_id
1 'polypeptide(L)'
;MIEFHEDSDALQIHYYLSDKSHSMNAYTLNKAENELLKIIGEVSKILDIQVVTEAYALEEGGIKEIYKFVLKHKKQAKYIGAFLAGISATIISDVVGDSIKTDAELEKLKKEELRLSIEKLKRELEDNDPENTQANTLIIENLSIVLAETNKIKISKSNFYNTLLNEEKISKVSTQELDRDLEPIGQEKIVPRADFNKFIIEEAEIEDEYLEQVELEIVSPVLRRNRSNWKAIYNENSFSFKMKDNYFQELVITRNLSFSNGTSIICDLETSQKLDMEGEIIPGAKRVYNVSAIIYKDGTRYDVE
;
A
#
# COMPACT_ATOMS: atom_id res chain seq x y z
N MET A 1 0.84 -32.77 -0.97
CA MET A 1 -0.53 -32.74 -1.52
C MET A 1 -1.34 -31.96 -0.51
N ILE A 2 -1.73 -30.73 -0.83
CA ILE A 2 -2.57 -29.92 0.06
C ILE A 2 -3.99 -30.46 -0.14
N GLU A 3 -4.62 -30.98 0.90
CA GLU A 3 -6.04 -31.36 0.84
C GLU A 3 -6.86 -30.06 0.79
N PHE A 4 -7.49 -29.79 -0.36
CA PHE A 4 -8.45 -28.71 -0.52
C PHE A 4 -9.80 -29.19 0.03
N HIS A 5 -10.48 -28.36 0.82
CA HIS A 5 -11.82 -28.67 1.32
C HIS A 5 -12.88 -27.86 0.57
N GLU A 6 -13.97 -28.51 0.17
CA GLU A 6 -15.11 -27.93 -0.57
C GLU A 6 -15.97 -26.95 0.26
N ASP A 7 -15.62 -26.73 1.54
CA ASP A 7 -16.33 -25.86 2.48
C ASP A 7 -15.70 -24.47 2.58
N SER A 8 -15.83 -23.61 1.55
CA SER A 8 -15.32 -22.23 1.61
C SER A 8 -16.35 -21.20 1.19
N ASP A 9 -16.50 -20.18 2.03
CA ASP A 9 -17.26 -18.96 1.68
C ASP A 9 -16.52 -18.21 0.56
N ALA A 10 -17.27 -17.43 -0.21
CA ALA A 10 -16.75 -16.76 -1.39
C ALA A 10 -17.10 -15.26 -1.41
N LEU A 11 -16.33 -14.52 -2.19
CA LEU A 11 -16.61 -13.13 -2.51
C LEU A 11 -17.07 -13.03 -3.96
N GLN A 12 -18.25 -12.44 -4.19
CA GLN A 12 -18.72 -12.04 -5.51
C GLN A 12 -18.41 -10.57 -5.77
N ILE A 13 -17.88 -10.27 -6.95
CA ILE A 13 -17.86 -8.94 -7.55
C ILE A 13 -18.76 -8.97 -8.78
N HIS A 14 -19.72 -8.04 -8.85
CA HIS A 14 -20.65 -7.96 -9.98
C HIS A 14 -20.54 -6.61 -10.68
N TYR A 15 -20.11 -6.64 -11.94
CA TYR A 15 -20.09 -5.49 -12.84
C TYR A 15 -21.42 -5.42 -13.59
N TYR A 16 -22.21 -4.38 -13.29
CA TYR A 16 -23.49 -4.15 -13.95
C TYR A 16 -23.32 -3.33 -15.23
N LEU A 17 -23.66 -3.89 -16.37
CA LEU A 17 -23.49 -3.27 -17.68
C LEU A 17 -24.80 -2.63 -18.17
N SER A 18 -24.74 -1.36 -18.58
CA SER A 18 -25.89 -0.59 -19.07
C SER A 18 -26.42 -1.07 -20.42
N ASP A 19 -25.59 -1.75 -21.21
CA ASP A 19 -25.90 -2.18 -22.58
C ASP A 19 -26.38 -3.64 -22.69
N LYS A 20 -26.50 -4.37 -21.56
CA LYS A 20 -26.88 -5.79 -21.49
C LYS A 20 -25.98 -6.75 -22.29
N SER A 21 -24.77 -6.33 -22.65
CA SER A 21 -23.88 -7.10 -23.54
C SER A 21 -23.19 -8.30 -22.90
N HIS A 22 -23.29 -8.45 -21.57
CA HIS A 22 -22.58 -9.49 -20.78
C HIS A 22 -21.09 -9.60 -21.13
N SER A 23 -20.47 -8.51 -21.58
CA SER A 23 -19.10 -8.46 -22.05
C SER A 23 -18.48 -7.08 -21.84
N MET A 24 -17.19 -7.05 -21.54
CA MET A 24 -16.39 -5.84 -21.39
C MET A 24 -14.98 -6.06 -21.93
N ASN A 25 -14.18 -5.01 -21.98
CA ASN A 25 -12.79 -5.13 -22.39
C ASN A 25 -11.99 -6.07 -21.45
N ALA A 26 -11.44 -7.16 -22.00
CA ALA A 26 -10.73 -8.18 -21.23
C ALA A 26 -9.47 -7.65 -20.52
N TYR A 27 -8.76 -6.66 -21.09
CA TYR A 27 -7.63 -6.03 -20.41
C TYR A 27 -8.07 -5.17 -19.23
N THR A 28 -9.25 -4.55 -19.32
CA THR A 28 -9.82 -3.78 -18.21
C THR A 28 -10.26 -4.71 -17.09
N LEU A 29 -10.95 -5.81 -17.44
CA LEU A 29 -11.36 -6.84 -16.49
C LEU A 29 -10.16 -7.43 -15.74
N ASN A 30 -9.14 -7.89 -16.48
CA ASN A 30 -7.95 -8.49 -15.87
C ASN A 30 -7.16 -7.50 -14.98
N LYS A 31 -7.07 -6.23 -15.37
CA LYS A 31 -6.43 -5.20 -14.52
C LYS A 31 -7.24 -4.96 -13.24
N ALA A 32 -8.57 -4.88 -13.35
CA ALA A 32 -9.44 -4.71 -12.19
C ALA A 32 -9.33 -5.91 -11.24
N GLU A 33 -9.41 -7.14 -11.77
CA GLU A 33 -9.20 -8.38 -11.02
C GLU A 33 -7.83 -8.38 -10.32
N ASN A 34 -6.76 -7.97 -11.00
CA ASN A 34 -5.44 -7.90 -10.39
C ASN A 34 -5.38 -6.94 -9.18
N GLU A 35 -5.99 -5.75 -9.29
CA GLU A 35 -6.05 -4.82 -8.15
C GLU A 35 -6.91 -5.34 -7.00
N LEU A 36 -8.01 -6.04 -7.31
CA LEU A 36 -8.83 -6.72 -6.31
C LEU A 36 -8.03 -7.80 -5.55
N LEU A 37 -7.28 -8.64 -6.28
CA LEU A 37 -6.46 -9.69 -5.69
C LEU A 37 -5.34 -9.13 -4.82
N LYS A 38 -4.79 -7.95 -5.15
CA LYS A 38 -3.85 -7.24 -4.26
C LYS A 38 -4.49 -6.84 -2.93
N ILE A 39 -5.73 -6.34 -2.94
CA ILE A 39 -6.46 -6.00 -1.71
C ILE A 39 -6.64 -7.25 -0.85
N ILE A 40 -7.19 -8.32 -1.43
CA ILE A 40 -7.40 -9.61 -0.75
C ILE A 40 -6.09 -10.15 -0.18
N GLY A 41 -5.01 -10.11 -0.97
CA GLY A 41 -3.69 -10.58 -0.58
C GLY A 41 -3.11 -9.79 0.59
N GLU A 42 -3.23 -8.45 0.57
CA GLU A 42 -2.74 -7.60 1.66
C GLU A 42 -3.58 -7.78 2.93
N VAL A 43 -4.90 -7.86 2.83
CA VAL A 43 -5.78 -8.21 3.96
C VAL A 43 -5.36 -9.54 4.58
N SER A 44 -5.19 -10.58 3.75
CA SER A 44 -4.79 -11.91 4.21
C SER A 44 -3.44 -11.92 4.90
N LYS A 45 -2.46 -11.17 4.35
CA LYS A 45 -1.13 -11.03 4.92
C LYS A 45 -1.15 -10.32 6.27
N ILE A 46 -1.90 -9.22 6.39
CA ILE A 46 -2.00 -8.46 7.62
C ILE A 46 -2.67 -9.28 8.72
N LEU A 47 -3.73 -10.01 8.39
CA LEU A 47 -4.44 -10.89 9.32
C LEU A 47 -3.65 -12.18 9.64
N ASP A 48 -2.52 -12.43 8.96
CA ASP A 48 -1.71 -13.64 9.06
C ASP A 48 -2.53 -14.91 8.74
N ILE A 49 -3.34 -14.83 7.68
CA ILE A 49 -4.19 -15.92 7.20
C ILE A 49 -3.59 -16.52 5.93
N GLN A 50 -3.31 -17.83 5.99
CA GLN A 50 -2.88 -18.58 4.81
C GLN A 50 -4.09 -19.04 3.99
N VAL A 51 -4.47 -18.24 3.01
CA VAL A 51 -5.56 -18.51 2.06
C VAL A 51 -5.03 -18.77 0.65
N VAL A 52 -5.67 -19.69 -0.07
CA VAL A 52 -5.57 -19.84 -1.51
C VAL A 52 -6.84 -19.24 -2.10
N THR A 53 -6.69 -18.29 -3.03
CA THR A 53 -7.83 -17.66 -3.72
C THR A 53 -8.00 -18.30 -5.08
N GLU A 54 -9.19 -18.81 -5.38
CA GLU A 54 -9.51 -19.46 -6.66
C GLU A 54 -10.64 -18.70 -7.36
N ALA A 55 -10.44 -18.37 -8.64
CA ALA A 55 -11.50 -17.83 -9.49
C ALA A 55 -12.49 -18.94 -9.87
N TYR A 56 -13.78 -18.69 -9.69
CA TYR A 56 -14.86 -19.57 -10.10
C TYR A 56 -15.35 -19.24 -11.52
N ALA A 57 -16.25 -20.06 -12.07
CA ALA A 57 -16.82 -19.81 -13.39
C ALA A 57 -17.58 -18.47 -13.42
N LEU A 58 -17.36 -17.67 -14.47
CA LEU A 58 -18.09 -16.42 -14.68
C LEU A 58 -19.57 -16.69 -14.93
N GLU A 59 -20.43 -15.87 -14.33
CA GLU A 59 -21.89 -15.97 -14.49
C GLU A 59 -22.49 -14.79 -15.27
N GLU A 60 -23.65 -15.04 -15.90
CA GLU A 60 -24.47 -14.04 -16.60
C GLU A 60 -25.22 -13.10 -15.63
N GLY A 61 -25.84 -12.04 -16.18
CA GLY A 61 -26.46 -10.95 -15.39
C GLY A 61 -25.61 -9.68 -15.30
N GLY A 62 -24.51 -9.66 -16.04
CA GLY A 62 -23.49 -8.61 -16.10
C GLY A 62 -22.20 -9.32 -16.42
N ILE A 63 -21.14 -8.99 -15.69
CA ILE A 63 -20.02 -9.90 -15.46
C ILE A 63 -19.94 -10.14 -13.96
N LYS A 64 -20.05 -11.39 -13.52
CA LYS A 64 -19.90 -11.78 -12.12
C LYS A 64 -18.61 -12.59 -11.97
N GLU A 65 -17.72 -12.11 -11.13
CA GLU A 65 -16.50 -12.82 -10.72
C GLU A 65 -16.69 -13.32 -9.29
N ILE A 66 -16.43 -14.59 -9.05
CA ILE A 66 -16.55 -15.21 -7.73
C ILE A 66 -15.18 -15.75 -7.34
N TYR A 67 -14.75 -15.43 -6.12
CA TYR A 67 -13.46 -15.83 -5.57
C TYR A 67 -13.68 -16.69 -4.32
N LYS A 68 -13.29 -17.97 -4.39
CA LYS A 68 -13.36 -18.90 -3.26
C LYS A 68 -12.08 -18.83 -2.43
N PHE A 69 -12.23 -18.86 -1.11
CA PHE A 69 -11.13 -18.76 -0.15
C PHE A 69 -10.82 -20.11 0.51
N VAL A 70 -9.80 -20.82 0.05
CA VAL A 70 -9.41 -22.12 0.60
C VAL A 70 -8.30 -21.99 1.64
N LEU A 71 -8.57 -22.38 2.88
CA LEU A 71 -7.67 -22.21 4.01
C LEU A 71 -6.78 -23.44 4.24
N LYS A 72 -5.51 -23.23 4.59
CA LYS A 72 -4.54 -24.34 4.76
C LYS A 72 -4.65 -25.09 6.10
N HIS A 73 -5.33 -24.56 7.12
CA HIS A 73 -5.41 -25.18 8.46
C HIS A 73 -6.85 -25.54 8.90
N LYS A 74 -7.09 -26.83 9.16
CA LYS A 74 -8.41 -27.48 9.35
C LYS A 74 -9.26 -26.99 10.54
N LYS A 75 -8.67 -26.55 11.66
CA LYS A 75 -9.45 -26.35 12.92
C LYS A 75 -10.20 -25.02 13.02
N GLN A 76 -9.85 -24.03 12.20
CA GLN A 76 -10.45 -22.68 12.21
C GLN A 76 -11.07 -22.31 10.85
N ALA A 77 -11.10 -23.25 9.89
CA ALA A 77 -11.41 -22.99 8.49
C ALA A 77 -12.86 -22.55 8.22
N LYS A 78 -13.80 -22.83 9.14
CA LYS A 78 -15.23 -22.71 8.88
C LYS A 78 -15.74 -21.26 8.77
N TYR A 79 -15.04 -20.28 9.35
CA TYR A 79 -15.53 -18.90 9.49
C TYR A 79 -14.55 -17.82 8.99
N ILE A 80 -13.29 -18.20 8.77
CA ILE A 80 -12.26 -17.26 8.30
C ILE A 80 -12.53 -16.84 6.85
N GLY A 81 -13.13 -17.72 6.03
CA GLY A 81 -13.55 -17.40 4.66
C GLY A 81 -14.58 -16.28 4.62
N ALA A 82 -15.68 -16.44 5.35
CA ALA A 82 -16.72 -15.43 5.55
C ALA A 82 -16.14 -14.09 6.04
N PHE A 83 -15.25 -14.14 7.03
CA PHE A 83 -14.63 -12.94 7.57
C PHE A 83 -13.75 -12.20 6.55
N LEU A 84 -12.95 -12.94 5.75
CA LEU A 84 -12.17 -12.38 4.66
C LEU A 84 -13.06 -11.79 3.56
N ALA A 85 -14.13 -12.49 3.19
CA ALA A 85 -15.10 -12.03 2.19
C ALA A 85 -15.80 -10.74 2.66
N GLY A 86 -16.30 -10.72 3.89
CA GLY A 86 -16.97 -9.57 4.49
C GLY A 86 -16.06 -8.34 4.63
N ILE A 87 -14.82 -8.51 5.09
CA ILE A 87 -13.83 -7.42 5.13
C ILE A 87 -13.53 -6.91 3.74
N SER A 88 -13.23 -7.80 2.80
CA SER A 88 -12.87 -7.41 1.43
C SER A 88 -14.03 -6.66 0.77
N ALA A 89 -15.26 -7.16 0.85
CA ALA A 89 -16.46 -6.50 0.36
C ALA A 89 -16.64 -5.09 0.94
N THR A 90 -16.40 -4.94 2.25
CA THR A 90 -16.47 -3.66 2.95
C THR A 90 -15.40 -2.69 2.46
N ILE A 91 -14.14 -3.13 2.42
CA ILE A 91 -13.02 -2.32 1.94
C ILE A 91 -13.22 -1.87 0.50
N ILE A 92 -13.69 -2.75 -0.39
CA ILE A 92 -13.90 -2.41 -1.80
C ILE A 92 -15.03 -1.39 -1.97
N SER A 93 -16.10 -1.51 -1.18
CA SER A 93 -17.32 -0.72 -1.36
C SER A 93 -17.36 0.60 -0.59
N ASP A 94 -16.72 0.69 0.57
CA ASP A 94 -16.88 1.84 1.47
C ASP A 94 -15.93 2.98 1.11
N VAL A 95 -16.41 4.22 1.03
CA VAL A 95 -15.55 5.40 0.78
C VAL A 95 -14.82 5.74 2.09
N VAL A 96 -13.67 5.13 2.33
CA VAL A 96 -12.79 5.40 3.48
C VAL A 96 -11.43 5.85 2.96
N GLY A 97 -11.00 7.05 3.37
CA GLY A 97 -9.63 7.52 3.28
C GLY A 97 -9.15 7.88 1.86
N ASP A 98 -9.69 8.96 1.29
CA ASP A 98 -9.36 9.44 -0.06
C ASP A 98 -7.98 10.13 -0.15
N SER A 99 -7.21 10.15 0.95
CA SER A 99 -5.88 10.76 1.02
C SER A 99 -4.87 9.85 1.70
N ILE A 100 -3.65 9.84 1.15
CA ILE A 100 -2.48 9.24 1.78
C ILE A 100 -1.74 10.35 2.51
N LYS A 101 -1.76 10.27 3.84
CA LYS A 101 -0.97 11.11 4.75
C LYS A 101 -0.17 10.17 5.64
N THR A 102 1.14 10.20 5.48
CA THR A 102 2.02 9.31 6.24
C THR A 102 2.73 10.13 7.31
N ASP A 103 2.29 9.99 8.56
CA ASP A 103 3.03 10.41 9.75
C ASP A 103 3.59 9.13 10.40
N ALA A 104 4.90 9.08 10.63
CA ALA A 104 5.58 7.88 11.12
C ALA A 104 5.08 7.42 12.51
N GLU A 105 4.66 8.34 13.37
CA GLU A 105 4.10 8.05 14.68
C GLU A 105 2.65 7.55 14.55
N LEU A 106 1.85 8.20 13.70
CA LEU A 106 0.49 7.77 13.38
C LEU A 106 0.45 6.36 12.77
N GLU A 107 1.35 6.06 11.85
CA GLU A 107 1.48 4.74 11.22
C GLU A 107 1.83 3.65 12.25
N LYS A 108 2.67 3.97 13.22
CA LYS A 108 3.02 3.04 14.30
C LYS A 108 1.82 2.75 15.20
N LEU A 109 1.07 3.78 15.57
CA LEU A 109 -0.15 3.65 16.39
C LEU A 109 -1.24 2.85 15.66
N LYS A 110 -1.48 3.14 14.37
CA LYS A 110 -2.42 2.37 13.53
C LYS A 110 -2.04 0.88 13.44
N LYS A 111 -0.75 0.58 13.26
CA LYS A 111 -0.25 -0.81 13.25
C LYS A 111 -0.46 -1.53 14.58
N GLU A 112 -0.32 -0.82 15.70
CA GLU A 112 -0.56 -1.37 17.03
C GLU A 112 -2.05 -1.65 17.27
N GLU A 113 -2.94 -0.71 16.91
CA GLU A 113 -4.39 -0.89 16.96
C GLU A 113 -4.86 -2.07 16.09
N LEU A 114 -4.32 -2.18 14.87
CA LEU A 114 -4.58 -3.28 13.96
C LEU A 114 -4.17 -4.61 14.59
N ARG A 115 -2.97 -4.68 15.16
CA ARG A 115 -2.46 -5.87 15.84
C ARG A 115 -3.35 -6.30 17.01
N LEU A 116 -3.76 -5.34 17.85
CA LEU A 116 -4.65 -5.60 18.98
C LEU A 116 -6.02 -6.09 18.52
N SER A 117 -6.55 -5.52 17.44
CA SER A 117 -7.84 -5.91 16.86
C SER A 117 -7.78 -7.31 16.23
N ILE A 118 -6.67 -7.65 15.56
CA ILE A 118 -6.41 -8.99 15.04
C ILE A 118 -6.28 -10.01 16.17
N GLU A 119 -5.57 -9.66 17.25
CA GLU A 119 -5.43 -10.54 18.41
C GLU A 119 -6.77 -10.78 19.10
N LYS A 120 -7.59 -9.74 19.21
CA LYS A 120 -8.96 -9.83 19.72
C LYS A 120 -9.82 -10.74 18.84
N LEU A 121 -9.76 -10.60 17.51
CA LEU A 121 -10.43 -11.48 16.56
C LEU A 121 -9.99 -12.93 16.73
N LYS A 122 -8.68 -13.20 16.82
CA LYS A 122 -8.16 -14.56 16.99
C LYS A 122 -8.74 -15.21 18.25
N ARG A 123 -8.85 -14.46 19.36
CA ARG A 123 -9.50 -14.93 20.60
C ARG A 123 -11.02 -15.11 20.44
N GLU A 124 -11.70 -14.16 19.80
CA GLU A 124 -13.15 -14.22 19.58
C GLU A 124 -13.55 -15.36 18.62
N LEU A 125 -12.71 -15.69 17.63
CA LEU A 125 -12.89 -16.86 16.75
C LEU A 125 -12.60 -18.19 17.47
N GLU A 126 -11.82 -18.18 18.55
CA GLU A 126 -11.56 -19.35 19.39
C GLU A 126 -12.69 -19.61 20.40
N ASP A 127 -13.38 -18.55 20.87
CA ASP A 127 -14.36 -18.62 21.96
C ASP A 127 -15.85 -18.56 21.53
N ASN A 128 -16.20 -18.08 20.33
CA ASN A 128 -17.61 -17.77 20.00
C ASN A 128 -18.43 -18.88 19.35
N ASP A 129 -19.70 -18.93 19.77
CA ASP A 129 -20.82 -19.59 19.10
C ASP A 129 -21.23 -18.79 17.84
N PRO A 130 -21.22 -19.38 16.63
CA PRO A 130 -21.42 -18.72 15.33
C PRO A 130 -22.78 -18.01 15.13
N GLU A 131 -23.75 -18.16 16.03
CA GLU A 131 -25.06 -17.49 15.92
C GLU A 131 -25.05 -16.01 16.36
N ASN A 132 -23.96 -15.49 16.94
CA ASN A 132 -23.87 -14.07 17.31
C ASN A 132 -23.46 -13.17 16.13
N THR A 133 -24.36 -13.01 15.17
CA THR A 133 -24.14 -12.24 13.93
C THR A 133 -23.75 -10.78 14.18
N GLN A 134 -24.29 -10.15 15.23
CA GLN A 134 -24.09 -8.72 15.49
C GLN A 134 -22.67 -8.41 15.98
N ALA A 135 -22.07 -9.29 16.79
CA ALA A 135 -20.67 -9.15 17.20
C ALA A 135 -19.74 -9.28 15.99
N ASN A 136 -19.99 -10.24 15.11
CA ASN A 136 -19.18 -10.46 13.90
C ASN A 136 -19.23 -9.27 12.94
N THR A 137 -20.40 -8.66 12.73
CA THR A 137 -20.53 -7.45 11.89
C THR A 137 -19.68 -6.29 12.41
N LEU A 138 -19.72 -6.00 13.71
CA LEU A 138 -18.94 -4.91 14.31
C LEU A 138 -17.43 -5.14 14.18
N ILE A 139 -16.98 -6.39 14.27
CA ILE A 139 -15.58 -6.76 14.10
C ILE A 139 -15.15 -6.56 12.64
N ILE A 140 -15.98 -6.99 11.67
CA ILE A 140 -15.73 -6.76 10.24
C ILE A 140 -15.61 -5.26 9.96
N GLU A 141 -16.55 -4.45 10.44
CA GLU A 141 -16.55 -3.00 10.25
C GLU A 141 -15.28 -2.36 10.82
N ASN A 142 -14.93 -2.65 12.08
CA ASN A 142 -13.75 -2.08 12.72
C ASN A 142 -12.45 -2.46 11.99
N LEU A 143 -12.28 -3.75 11.64
CA LEU A 143 -11.08 -4.17 10.91
C LEU A 143 -11.03 -3.60 9.50
N SER A 144 -12.17 -3.49 8.82
CA SER A 144 -12.23 -2.89 7.49
C SER A 144 -11.76 -1.44 7.51
N ILE A 145 -12.13 -0.66 8.54
CA ILE A 145 -11.66 0.72 8.72
C ILE A 145 -10.13 0.75 8.86
N VAL A 146 -9.57 -0.08 9.74
CA VAL A 146 -8.12 -0.06 10.01
C VAL A 146 -7.31 -0.59 8.81
N LEU A 147 -7.79 -1.64 8.15
CA LEU A 147 -7.14 -2.23 6.97
C LEU A 147 -7.21 -1.30 5.75
N ALA A 148 -8.36 -0.65 5.54
CA ALA A 148 -8.54 0.33 4.48
C ALA A 148 -7.58 1.53 4.58
N GLU A 149 -7.00 1.78 5.76
CA GLU A 149 -6.02 2.85 5.94
C GLU A 149 -4.63 2.56 5.37
N THR A 150 -4.32 1.31 5.04
CA THR A 150 -3.00 0.94 4.52
C THR A 150 -2.77 1.46 3.10
N ASN A 151 -1.57 1.99 2.82
CA ASN A 151 -1.22 2.58 1.53
C ASN A 151 -1.45 1.61 0.35
N LYS A 152 -1.12 0.32 0.53
CA LYS A 152 -1.32 -0.72 -0.48
C LYS A 152 -2.77 -0.95 -0.84
N ILE A 153 -3.65 -1.02 0.17
CA ILE A 153 -5.09 -1.19 -0.04
C ILE A 153 -5.67 0.07 -0.67
N LYS A 154 -5.30 1.26 -0.19
CA LYS A 154 -5.68 2.56 -0.76
C LYS A 154 -5.34 2.66 -2.25
N ILE A 155 -4.09 2.37 -2.62
CA ILE A 155 -3.62 2.42 -4.01
C ILE A 155 -4.28 1.36 -4.87
N SER A 156 -4.36 0.12 -4.40
CA SER A 156 -5.00 -0.96 -5.18
C SER A 156 -6.46 -0.62 -5.46
N LYS A 157 -7.17 -0.09 -4.45
CA LYS A 157 -8.56 0.34 -4.61
C LYS A 157 -8.72 1.55 -5.54
N SER A 158 -7.85 2.56 -5.42
CA SER A 158 -7.79 3.69 -6.36
C SER A 158 -7.59 3.20 -7.79
N ASN A 159 -6.62 2.31 -8.01
CA ASN A 159 -6.33 1.72 -9.32
C ASN A 159 -7.49 0.87 -9.84
N PHE A 160 -8.19 0.14 -8.98
CA PHE A 160 -9.38 -0.64 -9.33
C PHE A 160 -10.44 0.28 -9.94
N TYR A 161 -10.90 1.29 -9.20
CA TYR A 161 -11.94 2.21 -9.70
C TYR A 161 -11.48 3.06 -10.89
N ASN A 162 -10.21 3.50 -10.90
CA ASN A 162 -9.64 4.21 -12.04
C ASN A 162 -9.59 3.32 -13.31
N THR A 163 -9.29 2.02 -13.15
CA THR A 163 -9.33 1.06 -14.25
C THR A 163 -10.74 0.93 -14.81
N LEU A 164 -11.75 0.81 -13.95
CA LEU A 164 -13.15 0.65 -14.35
C LEU A 164 -13.74 1.88 -15.07
N LEU A 165 -13.20 3.08 -14.83
CA LEU A 165 -13.60 4.27 -15.58
C LEU A 165 -13.34 4.15 -17.08
N ASN A 166 -12.36 3.33 -17.50
CA ASN A 166 -12.08 3.09 -18.93
C ASN A 166 -13.14 2.24 -19.63
N GLU A 167 -14.02 1.57 -18.89
CA GLU A 167 -15.14 0.82 -19.45
C GLU A 167 -16.44 1.60 -19.27
N GLU A 168 -16.90 2.26 -20.32
CA GLU A 168 -18.09 3.12 -20.30
C GLU A 168 -19.37 2.36 -19.97
N LYS A 169 -19.42 1.06 -20.31
CA LYS A 169 -20.62 0.24 -20.12
C LYS A 169 -20.96 0.01 -18.65
N ILE A 170 -19.98 0.04 -17.75
CA ILE A 170 -20.18 -0.23 -16.32
C ILE A 170 -20.98 0.90 -15.68
N SER A 171 -22.17 0.56 -15.19
CA SER A 171 -23.10 1.48 -14.52
C SER A 171 -22.94 1.51 -12.99
N LYS A 172 -22.58 0.36 -12.40
CA LYS A 172 -22.28 0.19 -10.98
C LYS A 172 -21.48 -1.10 -10.79
N VAL A 173 -20.77 -1.18 -9.67
CA VAL A 173 -20.16 -2.41 -9.17
C VAL A 173 -20.82 -2.77 -7.86
N SER A 174 -20.94 -4.06 -7.58
CA SER A 174 -21.28 -4.50 -6.25
C SER A 174 -20.34 -5.59 -5.75
N THR A 175 -20.32 -5.73 -4.43
CA THR A 175 -19.63 -6.81 -3.74
C THR A 175 -20.60 -7.51 -2.80
N GLN A 176 -20.52 -8.84 -2.73
CA GLN A 176 -21.37 -9.62 -1.84
C GLN A 176 -20.64 -10.87 -1.36
N GLU A 177 -20.86 -11.22 -0.10
CA GLU A 177 -20.43 -12.50 0.46
C GLU A 177 -21.38 -13.59 -0.03
N LEU A 178 -20.84 -14.75 -0.41
CA LEU A 178 -21.61 -15.93 -0.78
C LEU A 178 -21.28 -17.08 0.16
N ASP A 179 -22.29 -17.87 0.49
CA ASP A 179 -22.11 -19.11 1.22
C ASP A 179 -21.50 -20.22 0.34
N ARG A 180 -21.44 -21.42 0.90
CA ARG A 180 -20.85 -22.60 0.25
C ARG A 180 -21.62 -23.08 -0.97
N ASP A 181 -22.93 -22.83 -0.99
CA ASP A 181 -23.83 -23.15 -2.08
C ASP A 181 -23.89 -22.01 -3.12
N LEU A 182 -23.03 -20.98 -2.94
CA LEU A 182 -22.98 -19.75 -3.72
C LEU A 182 -24.24 -18.87 -3.57
N GLU A 183 -24.98 -19.09 -2.50
CA GLU A 183 -26.14 -18.26 -2.18
C GLU A 183 -25.70 -16.99 -1.46
N PRO A 184 -26.29 -15.83 -1.77
CA PRO A 184 -25.84 -14.57 -1.18
C PRO A 184 -26.08 -14.48 0.32
N ILE A 185 -25.03 -14.10 1.05
CA ILE A 185 -25.07 -13.77 2.49
C ILE A 185 -25.18 -12.25 2.64
N GLY A 186 -26.18 -11.81 3.41
CA GLY A 186 -26.34 -10.40 3.77
C GLY A 186 -26.69 -9.48 2.60
N GLN A 187 -26.53 -8.17 2.82
CA GLN A 187 -26.90 -7.16 1.85
C GLN A 187 -25.76 -6.93 0.83
N GLU A 188 -26.12 -6.91 -0.45
CA GLU A 188 -25.24 -6.49 -1.54
C GLU A 188 -24.76 -5.03 -1.31
N LYS A 189 -23.44 -4.83 -1.29
CA LYS A 189 -22.83 -3.50 -1.20
C LYS A 189 -22.64 -2.95 -2.60
N ILE A 190 -23.20 -1.79 -2.89
CA ILE A 190 -23.28 -1.23 -4.25
C ILE A 190 -22.53 0.10 -4.31
N VAL A 191 -21.66 0.23 -5.31
CA VAL A 191 -20.98 1.47 -5.67
C VAL A 191 -21.44 1.92 -7.06
N PRO A 192 -22.20 3.01 -7.18
CA PRO A 192 -22.60 3.55 -8.48
C PRO A 192 -21.39 4.14 -9.21
N ARG A 193 -21.38 4.09 -10.56
CA ARG A 193 -20.29 4.68 -11.37
C ARG A 193 -19.99 6.13 -11.02
N ALA A 194 -21.02 6.90 -10.67
CA ALA A 194 -20.89 8.31 -10.27
C ALA A 194 -19.95 8.51 -9.07
N ASP A 195 -19.76 7.47 -8.26
CA ASP A 195 -18.92 7.51 -7.06
C ASP A 195 -17.51 6.97 -7.30
N PHE A 196 -17.18 6.42 -8.48
CA PHE A 196 -15.85 5.83 -8.74
C PHE A 196 -14.70 6.82 -8.51
N ASN A 197 -14.89 8.09 -8.90
CA ASN A 197 -13.88 9.13 -8.69
C ASN A 197 -13.59 9.42 -7.21
N LYS A 198 -14.53 9.12 -6.29
CA LYS A 198 -14.33 9.32 -4.85
C LYS A 198 -13.23 8.41 -4.30
N PHE A 199 -12.95 7.29 -4.96
CA PHE A 199 -11.95 6.34 -4.51
C PHE A 199 -10.56 6.60 -5.12
N ILE A 200 -10.44 7.54 -6.06
CA ILE A 200 -9.20 7.78 -6.80
C ILE A 200 -8.33 8.76 -6.02
N ILE A 201 -7.12 8.31 -5.71
CA ILE A 201 -6.11 9.10 -5.00
C ILE A 201 -5.29 9.87 -6.03
N GLU A 202 -5.48 11.19 -6.09
CA GLU A 202 -4.78 12.07 -7.03
C GLU A 202 -3.38 12.48 -6.52
N GLU A 203 -3.24 12.67 -5.20
CA GLU A 203 -2.00 13.11 -4.56
C GLU A 203 -1.72 12.32 -3.27
N ALA A 204 -0.47 11.89 -3.08
CA ALA A 204 0.00 11.26 -1.85
C ALA A 204 0.99 12.20 -1.15
N GLU A 205 0.62 12.67 0.04
CA GLU A 205 1.49 13.47 0.90
C GLU A 205 2.28 12.51 1.81
N ILE A 206 3.57 12.35 1.51
CA ILE A 206 4.48 11.49 2.28
C ILE A 206 5.58 12.37 2.83
N GLU A 207 5.81 12.30 4.14
CA GLU A 207 6.88 13.02 4.79
C GLU A 207 8.26 12.52 4.32
N ASP A 208 9.16 13.46 4.05
CA ASP A 208 10.55 13.15 3.70
C ASP A 208 11.27 12.59 4.94
N GLU A 209 12.16 11.62 4.76
CA GLU A 209 12.98 11.09 5.85
C GLU A 209 14.16 12.04 6.12
N TYR A 210 14.36 12.43 7.38
CA TYR A 210 15.41 13.36 7.77
C TYR A 210 16.40 12.73 8.76
N LEU A 211 17.69 12.85 8.48
CA LEU A 211 18.78 12.40 9.35
C LEU A 211 19.72 13.56 9.62
N GLU A 212 19.91 13.89 10.90
CA GLU A 212 20.79 14.97 11.34
C GLU A 212 22.23 14.50 11.53
N GLN A 213 23.19 15.37 11.18
CA GLN A 213 24.62 15.19 11.45
C GLN A 213 25.20 13.83 11.00
N VAL A 214 24.79 13.37 9.81
CA VAL A 214 25.32 12.15 9.20
C VAL A 214 26.64 12.40 8.49
N GLU A 215 27.55 11.42 8.56
CA GLU A 215 28.80 11.41 7.82
C GLU A 215 28.61 10.77 6.44
N LEU A 216 28.82 11.54 5.36
CA LEU A 216 28.73 11.09 3.98
C LEU A 216 30.11 11.11 3.32
N GLU A 217 30.61 9.97 2.86
CA GLU A 217 31.86 9.92 2.10
C GLU A 217 31.60 10.45 0.68
N ILE A 218 32.33 11.49 0.27
CA ILE A 218 32.18 12.11 -1.05
C ILE A 218 33.05 11.37 -2.07
N VAL A 219 32.39 10.75 -3.05
CA VAL A 219 33.04 10.03 -4.15
C VAL A 219 33.47 10.99 -5.26
N SER A 220 32.61 11.96 -5.59
CA SER A 220 32.93 12.97 -6.60
C SER A 220 32.00 14.18 -6.49
N PRO A 221 32.53 15.39 -6.32
CA PRO A 221 31.86 16.61 -6.72
C PRO A 221 32.17 16.88 -8.19
N VAL A 222 31.15 16.88 -9.05
CA VAL A 222 31.28 17.45 -10.40
C VAL A 222 30.64 18.84 -10.36
N LEU A 223 31.45 19.86 -10.16
CA LEU A 223 31.02 21.26 -10.13
C LEU A 223 31.34 21.90 -11.48
N ARG A 224 30.33 22.10 -12.31
CA ARG A 224 30.41 22.95 -13.52
C ARG A 224 29.61 24.23 -13.24
N ARG A 225 30.00 25.35 -13.85
CA ARG A 225 29.41 26.70 -13.62
C ARG A 225 27.87 26.75 -13.47
N ASN A 226 27.13 25.83 -14.10
CA ASN A 226 25.67 25.75 -14.02
C ASN A 226 25.09 24.38 -13.58
N ARG A 227 25.91 23.39 -13.19
CA ARG A 227 25.45 22.05 -12.75
C ARG A 227 26.40 21.45 -11.71
N SER A 228 25.85 21.10 -10.55
CA SER A 228 26.53 20.33 -9.52
C SER A 228 25.96 18.91 -9.48
N ASN A 229 26.79 17.91 -9.72
CA ASN A 229 26.45 16.51 -9.46
C ASN A 229 27.28 16.04 -8.28
N TRP A 230 26.60 15.75 -7.17
CA TRP A 230 27.23 15.21 -5.99
C TRP A 230 26.93 13.71 -5.89
N LYS A 231 27.94 12.94 -5.51
CA LYS A 231 27.82 11.52 -5.26
C LYS A 231 28.50 11.18 -3.94
N ALA A 232 27.78 10.47 -3.08
CA ALA A 232 28.27 10.02 -1.78
C ALA A 232 28.13 8.51 -1.62
N ILE A 233 28.78 7.98 -0.58
CA ILE A 233 28.56 6.66 0.00
C ILE A 233 28.10 6.85 1.45
N TYR A 234 27.07 6.10 1.84
CA TYR A 234 26.58 6.00 3.21
C TYR A 234 26.09 4.57 3.45
N ASN A 235 26.47 3.95 4.56
CA ASN A 235 26.13 2.54 4.87
C ASN A 235 26.36 1.60 3.67
N GLU A 236 27.54 1.68 3.05
CA GLU A 236 27.95 0.90 1.86
C GLU A 236 27.14 1.16 0.58
N ASN A 237 26.15 2.06 0.61
CA ASN A 237 25.31 2.41 -0.53
C ASN A 237 25.76 3.72 -1.17
N SER A 238 26.00 3.69 -2.48
CA SER A 238 26.35 4.90 -3.23
C SER A 238 25.14 5.54 -3.89
N PHE A 239 24.99 6.86 -3.75
CA PHE A 239 23.87 7.61 -4.34
C PHE A 239 24.29 9.01 -4.79
N SER A 240 23.50 9.56 -5.71
CA SER A 240 23.57 10.98 -6.08
C SER A 240 22.60 11.81 -5.26
N PHE A 241 23.00 13.03 -4.93
CA PHE A 241 22.16 13.97 -4.17
C PHE A 241 22.28 15.39 -4.70
N LYS A 242 21.32 16.23 -4.31
CA LYS A 242 21.38 17.68 -4.55
C LYS A 242 21.91 18.36 -3.31
N MET A 243 23.03 19.07 -3.44
CA MET A 243 23.47 19.98 -2.38
C MET A 243 22.49 21.15 -2.31
N LYS A 244 21.95 21.41 -1.13
CA LYS A 244 21.02 22.50 -0.83
C LYS A 244 21.61 23.54 0.11
N ASP A 245 22.73 23.22 0.74
CA ASP A 245 23.58 24.19 1.40
C ASP A 245 24.30 25.06 0.35
N ASN A 246 23.79 26.27 0.13
CA ASN A 246 24.36 27.21 -0.84
C ASN A 246 25.69 27.79 -0.36
N TYR A 247 25.83 28.02 0.95
CA TYR A 247 27.05 28.56 1.53
C TYR A 247 28.20 27.58 1.35
N PHE A 248 27.98 26.30 1.66
CA PHE A 248 28.98 25.26 1.43
C PHE A 248 29.35 25.12 -0.05
N GLN A 249 28.38 25.21 -0.97
CA GLN A 249 28.67 25.19 -2.41
C GLN A 249 29.59 26.33 -2.83
N GLU A 250 29.32 27.55 -2.35
CA GLU A 250 30.17 28.72 -2.62
C GLU A 250 31.55 28.56 -1.99
N LEU A 251 31.64 28.04 -0.75
CA LEU A 251 32.90 27.78 -0.06
C LEU A 251 33.78 26.81 -0.85
N VAL A 252 33.21 25.70 -1.34
CA VAL A 252 33.93 24.71 -2.14
C VAL A 252 34.49 25.33 -3.42
N ILE A 253 33.70 26.16 -4.11
CA ILE A 253 34.13 26.83 -5.35
C ILE A 253 35.19 27.89 -5.09
N THR A 254 34.95 28.78 -4.12
CA THR A 254 35.80 29.95 -3.86
C THR A 254 37.14 29.56 -3.23
N ARG A 255 37.16 28.57 -2.33
CA ARG A 255 38.38 28.06 -1.71
C ARG A 255 39.03 26.90 -2.47
N ASN A 256 38.43 26.48 -3.59
CA ASN A 256 38.92 25.38 -4.42
C ASN A 256 39.17 24.11 -3.59
N LEU A 257 38.21 23.76 -2.71
CA LEU A 257 38.32 22.61 -1.83
C LEU A 257 38.31 21.32 -2.66
N SER A 258 39.32 20.47 -2.45
CA SER A 258 39.46 19.20 -3.17
C SER A 258 38.90 18.04 -2.36
N PHE A 259 38.11 17.19 -3.00
CA PHE A 259 37.61 15.95 -2.43
C PHE A 259 38.37 14.79 -3.06
N SER A 260 38.94 13.92 -2.22
CA SER A 260 39.63 12.71 -2.64
C SER A 260 38.97 11.50 -1.98
N ASN A 261 39.23 10.29 -2.48
CA ASN A 261 38.68 9.07 -1.87
C ASN A 261 38.94 9.03 -0.35
N GLY A 262 37.91 8.79 0.45
CA GLY A 262 37.96 8.88 1.91
C GLY A 262 37.77 10.27 2.50
N THR A 263 37.33 11.27 1.71
CA THR A 263 36.90 12.58 2.24
C THR A 263 35.40 12.52 2.55
N SER A 264 35.01 12.83 3.77
CA SER A 264 33.61 12.86 4.19
C SER A 264 33.14 14.27 4.51
N ILE A 265 31.83 14.47 4.51
CA ILE A 265 31.18 15.66 5.10
C ILE A 265 30.26 15.22 6.23
N ILE A 266 30.15 16.04 7.28
CA ILE A 266 29.08 15.94 8.28
C ILE A 266 27.98 16.90 7.85
N CYS A 267 26.75 16.41 7.72
CA CYS A 267 25.65 17.20 7.19
C CYS A 267 24.28 16.62 7.60
N ASP A 268 23.23 17.36 7.31
CA ASP A 268 21.88 16.83 7.42
C ASP A 268 21.42 16.27 6.07
N LEU A 269 20.85 15.07 6.08
CA LEU A 269 20.41 14.36 4.90
C LEU A 269 18.89 14.21 4.91
N GLU A 270 18.25 14.77 3.89
CA GLU A 270 16.83 14.58 3.57
C GLU A 270 16.72 13.57 2.42
N THR A 271 15.91 12.52 2.61
CA THR A 271 15.54 11.58 1.57
C THR A 271 14.06 11.73 1.28
N SER A 272 13.73 12.28 0.11
CA SER A 272 12.31 12.43 -0.23
C SER A 272 11.64 11.08 -0.37
N GLN A 273 10.41 10.92 0.09
CA GLN A 273 9.69 9.66 -0.05
C GLN A 273 8.66 9.72 -1.18
N LYS A 274 8.40 8.57 -1.81
CA LYS A 274 7.37 8.45 -2.85
C LYS A 274 6.63 7.14 -2.69
N LEU A 275 5.37 7.14 -3.07
CA LEU A 275 4.63 5.90 -3.26
C LEU A 275 4.85 5.38 -4.68
N ASP A 276 5.07 4.08 -4.81
CA ASP A 276 5.01 3.43 -6.11
C ASP A 276 3.59 2.96 -6.45
N MET A 277 3.45 2.31 -7.61
CA MET A 277 2.17 1.79 -8.09
C MET A 277 1.64 0.59 -7.28
N GLU A 278 2.46 0.01 -6.40
CA GLU A 278 2.08 -1.09 -5.50
C GLU A 278 1.70 -0.58 -4.11
N GLY A 279 1.81 0.72 -3.85
CA GLY A 279 1.56 1.31 -2.55
C GLY A 279 2.72 1.17 -1.56
N GLU A 280 3.93 0.84 -2.04
CA GLU A 280 5.14 0.81 -1.22
C GLU A 280 5.79 2.20 -1.16
N ILE A 281 6.31 2.55 0.02
CA ILE A 281 7.10 3.76 0.19
C ILE A 281 8.53 3.47 -0.28
N ILE A 282 8.93 4.14 -1.34
CA ILE A 282 10.26 4.04 -1.92
C ILE A 282 11.07 5.33 -1.70
N PRO A 283 12.38 5.23 -1.45
CA PRO A 283 13.24 6.39 -1.32
C PRO A 283 13.40 7.08 -2.69
N GLY A 284 13.22 8.39 -2.69
CA GLY A 284 13.33 9.28 -3.84
C GLY A 284 14.63 10.08 -3.87
N ALA A 285 14.52 11.36 -4.21
CA ALA A 285 15.66 12.25 -4.35
C ALA A 285 16.26 12.56 -2.97
N LYS A 286 17.59 12.48 -2.88
CA LYS A 286 18.34 12.89 -1.69
C LYS A 286 18.79 14.34 -1.79
N ARG A 287 18.70 15.07 -0.69
CA ARG A 287 19.10 16.47 -0.56
C ARG A 287 19.94 16.63 0.70
N VAL A 288 21.03 17.40 0.60
CA VAL A 288 21.96 17.63 1.71
C VAL A 288 21.90 19.08 2.13
N TYR A 289 21.74 19.31 3.42
CA TYR A 289 21.65 20.62 4.08
C TYR A 289 22.70 20.71 5.19
N ASN A 290 22.91 21.92 5.71
CA ASN A 290 23.67 22.20 6.93
C ASN A 290 24.98 21.41 7.03
N VAL A 291 25.87 21.58 6.05
CA VAL A 291 27.17 20.92 6.10
C VAL A 291 27.98 21.57 7.21
N SER A 292 28.23 20.84 8.29
CA SER A 292 28.88 21.36 9.51
C SER A 292 30.40 21.11 9.53
N ALA A 293 30.88 20.09 8.83
CA ALA A 293 32.31 19.81 8.75
C ALA A 293 32.70 19.00 7.50
N ILE A 294 33.99 19.07 7.16
CA ILE A 294 34.68 18.19 6.22
C ILE A 294 35.69 17.37 7.01
N ILE A 295 35.71 16.06 6.80
CA ILE A 295 36.71 15.13 7.34
C ILE A 295 37.55 14.63 6.18
N TYR A 296 38.84 14.98 6.16
CA TYR A 296 39.77 14.48 5.16
C TYR A 296 40.29 13.09 5.53
N LYS A 297 40.82 12.38 4.53
CA LYS A 297 41.35 11.01 4.69
C LYS A 297 42.42 10.86 5.78
N ASP A 298 43.19 11.91 6.04
CA ASP A 298 44.22 11.95 7.08
C ASP A 298 43.66 12.20 8.50
N GLY A 299 42.33 12.32 8.63
CA GLY A 299 41.63 12.63 9.87
C GLY A 299 41.52 14.13 10.16
N THR A 300 42.06 15.00 9.30
CA THR A 300 41.93 16.45 9.47
C THR A 300 40.46 16.85 9.36
N ARG A 301 39.98 17.57 10.37
CA ARG A 301 38.63 18.13 10.39
C ARG A 301 38.68 19.62 10.05
N TYR A 302 37.82 20.03 9.13
CA TYR A 302 37.56 21.43 8.79
C TYR A 302 36.11 21.72 9.14
N ASP A 303 35.88 22.54 10.17
CA ASP A 303 34.53 22.98 10.52
C ASP A 303 34.06 24.07 9.55
N VAL A 304 32.82 23.91 9.09
CA VAL A 304 32.13 24.84 8.18
C VAL A 304 31.28 25.73 9.07
N GLU A 305 31.84 26.89 9.43
CA GLU A 305 31.14 27.98 10.14
C GLU A 305 30.24 28.79 9.20
#